data_AF-A0A2S9S0L6-F1
#
_entry.id   AF-A0A2S9S0L6-F1
#
_cell.length_a   1.000
_cell.length_b   1.000
_cell.length_c   1.000
_cell.angle_alpha   90.00
_cell.angle_beta   90.00
_cell.angle_gamma   90.00
#
_symmetry.space_group_name_H-M   'P 1'
#
loop_
_entity.id
_entity.type
_entity.pdbx_description
1 polymer ?
#
loop_
_entity_poly.entity_id
_entity_poly.type
_entity_poly.pdbx_seq_one_letter_code
_entity_poly.pdbx_strand_id
1 'polypeptide(L)'
;MNYTKKPVTIQAWQLNLKDPKNIIQMYELVNNVDVSTLQMVAESHIQDEIRRHGGLPIKTLEEKIIASDGDYIIRGVNGEFYPCKPDIFEKTYMPEIDVKEYIVRLRKLATSGHDKEEVYKIAGEILCDALKLFGQEKLIKEFKSIEDWYE
;
A
#
# COMPACT_ATOMS: atom_id res chain seq x y z
N MET A 1 30.04 6.86 0.48
CA MET A 1 29.74 5.46 0.83
C MET A 1 28.34 5.15 0.31
N ASN A 2 28.11 3.95 -0.19
CA ASN A 2 26.81 3.54 -0.75
C ASN A 2 26.06 2.67 0.27
N TYR A 3 24.74 2.82 0.34
CA TYR A 3 23.88 2.10 1.29
C TYR A 3 22.68 1.50 0.54
N THR A 4 22.19 0.35 1.03
CA THR A 4 21.00 -0.33 0.49
C THR A 4 19.87 -0.23 1.50
N LYS A 5 18.67 0.16 1.05
CA LYS A 5 17.46 0.20 1.90
C LYS A 5 17.07 -1.23 2.29
N LYS A 6 16.78 -1.45 3.58
CA LYS A 6 16.23 -2.74 4.03
C LYS A 6 14.82 -2.95 3.45
N PRO A 7 14.44 -4.19 3.09
CA PRO A 7 13.08 -4.48 2.70
C PRO A 7 12.14 -4.24 3.89
N VAL A 8 11.12 -3.41 3.69
CA VAL A 8 10.12 -3.05 4.71
C VAL A 8 8.74 -2.95 4.05
N THR A 9 7.74 -3.53 4.69
CA THR A 9 6.33 -3.25 4.36
C THR A 9 5.96 -1.89 4.93
N ILE A 10 5.23 -1.08 4.15
CA ILE A 10 4.75 0.23 4.56
C ILE A 10 3.22 0.29 4.49
N GLN A 11 2.64 1.25 5.21
CA GLN A 11 1.25 1.64 4.99
C GLN A 11 1.22 2.89 4.13
N ALA A 12 0.34 2.92 3.13
CA ALA A 12 0.15 4.06 2.26
C ALA A 12 -1.31 4.20 1.84
N TRP A 13 -1.75 5.44 1.66
CA TRP A 13 -3.10 5.78 1.24
C TRP A 13 -3.03 6.85 0.17
N GLN A 14 -3.83 6.71 -0.89
CA GLN A 14 -3.87 7.71 -1.94
C GLN A 14 -4.85 8.83 -1.57
N LEU A 15 -4.38 10.08 -1.62
CA LEU A 15 -5.18 11.26 -1.40
C LEU A 15 -6.01 11.56 -2.65
N ASN A 16 -7.31 11.74 -2.47
CA ASN A 16 -8.25 12.12 -3.51
C ASN A 16 -9.05 13.36 -3.05
N LEU A 17 -8.64 14.53 -3.53
CA LEU A 17 -9.27 15.82 -3.20
C LEU A 17 -10.66 16.00 -3.86
N LYS A 18 -11.11 15.03 -4.65
CA LYS A 18 -12.47 15.01 -5.24
C LYS A 18 -13.44 14.18 -4.40
N ASP A 19 -12.96 13.41 -3.43
CA ASP A 19 -13.78 12.59 -2.55
C ASP A 19 -13.73 13.15 -1.11
N PRO A 20 -14.80 13.83 -0.64
CA PRO A 20 -14.86 14.37 0.72
C PRO A 20 -14.61 13.34 1.81
N LYS A 21 -15.02 12.08 1.62
CA LYS A 21 -14.81 11.02 2.62
C LYS A 21 -13.33 10.65 2.71
N ASN A 22 -12.67 10.51 1.55
CA ASN A 22 -11.23 10.28 1.51
C ASN A 22 -10.46 11.43 2.17
N ILE A 23 -10.85 12.68 1.87
CA ILE A 23 -10.23 13.88 2.48
C ILE A 23 -10.32 13.83 4.01
N ILE A 24 -11.52 13.60 4.56
CA ILE A 24 -11.72 13.52 6.02
C ILE A 24 -10.88 12.39 6.60
N GLN A 25 -10.93 11.20 6.00
CA GLN A 25 -10.16 10.05 6.44
C GLN A 25 -8.65 10.35 6.47
N MET A 26 -8.13 11.01 5.44
CA MET A 26 -6.72 11.39 5.37
C MET A 26 -6.39 12.45 6.41
N TYR A 27 -7.26 13.44 6.64
CA TYR A 27 -7.08 14.46 7.66
C TYR A 27 -7.05 13.87 9.08
N GLU A 28 -8.00 13.00 9.40
CA GLU A 28 -8.05 12.27 10.67
C GLU A 28 -6.80 11.43 10.89
N LEU A 29 -6.36 10.72 9.85
CA LEU A 29 -5.16 9.89 9.87
C LEU A 29 -3.90 10.71 10.19
N VAL A 30 -3.67 11.80 9.45
CA VAL A 30 -2.42 12.57 9.58
C VAL A 30 -2.38 13.45 10.84
N ASN A 31 -3.53 13.84 11.37
CA ASN A 31 -3.63 14.64 12.61
C ASN A 31 -3.90 13.79 13.86
N ASN A 32 -4.18 12.49 13.69
CA ASN A 32 -4.58 11.58 14.76
C ASN A 32 -5.77 12.12 15.58
N VAL A 33 -6.85 12.47 14.87
CA VAL A 33 -8.10 12.99 15.45
C VAL A 33 -9.29 12.20 14.92
N ASP A 34 -10.40 12.24 15.65
CA ASP A 34 -11.71 11.74 15.21
C ASP A 34 -12.67 12.93 15.13
N VAL A 35 -13.21 13.19 13.94
CA VAL A 35 -14.10 14.33 13.69
C VAL A 35 -15.56 13.93 13.53
N SER A 36 -15.91 12.67 13.78
CA SER A 36 -17.27 12.13 13.59
C SER A 36 -18.35 12.91 14.34
N THR A 37 -18.05 13.41 15.53
CA THR A 37 -18.99 14.17 16.38
C THR A 37 -19.23 15.61 15.92
N LEU A 38 -18.32 16.19 15.14
CA LEU A 38 -18.38 17.57 14.63
C LEU A 38 -18.18 17.60 13.11
N GLN A 39 -18.64 16.57 12.42
CA GLN A 39 -18.33 16.31 11.02
C GLN A 39 -18.56 17.54 10.12
N MET A 40 -19.72 18.20 10.25
CA MET A 40 -20.06 19.38 9.43
C MET A 40 -19.08 20.55 9.63
N VAL A 41 -18.64 20.79 10.87
CA VAL A 41 -17.69 21.87 11.19
C VAL A 41 -16.30 21.49 10.70
N ALA A 42 -15.90 20.24 10.91
CA ALA A 42 -14.63 19.71 10.47
C ALA A 42 -14.51 19.75 8.94
N GLU A 43 -15.53 19.32 8.21
CA GLU A 43 -15.57 19.38 6.75
C GLU A 43 -15.32 20.80 6.23
N SER A 44 -16.03 21.79 6.78
CA SER A 44 -15.81 23.20 6.42
C SER A 44 -14.37 23.64 6.69
N HIS A 45 -13.83 23.31 7.85
CA HIS A 45 -12.46 23.67 8.23
C HIS A 45 -11.41 23.03 7.31
N ILE A 46 -11.54 21.73 7.04
CA ILE A 46 -10.62 20.95 6.21
C ILE A 46 -10.63 21.48 4.78
N GLN A 47 -11.80 21.80 4.24
CA GLN A 47 -11.94 22.39 2.91
C GLN A 47 -11.24 23.76 2.82
N ASP A 48 -11.38 24.60 3.85
CA ASP A 48 -10.68 25.89 3.90
C ASP A 48 -9.16 25.73 3.99
N GLU A 49 -8.65 24.76 4.77
CA GLU A 49 -7.22 24.45 4.80
C GLU A 49 -6.70 23.99 3.43
N ILE A 50 -7.41 23.07 2.77
CA ILE A 50 -7.03 22.57 1.46
C ILE A 50 -7.00 23.69 0.43
N ARG A 51 -8.01 24.57 0.41
CA ARG A 51 -8.06 25.73 -0.49
C ARG A 51 -6.91 26.70 -0.22
N ARG A 52 -6.60 26.96 1.05
CA ARG A 52 -5.54 27.89 1.44
C ARG A 52 -4.16 27.40 1.03
N HIS A 53 -3.91 26.09 1.13
CA HIS A 53 -2.60 25.50 0.89
C HIS A 53 -2.44 24.84 -0.49
N GLY A 54 -3.53 24.68 -1.25
CA GLY A 54 -3.52 23.95 -2.52
C GLY A 54 -3.39 22.44 -2.37
N GLY A 55 -3.67 21.89 -1.18
CA GLY A 55 -3.51 20.47 -0.84
C GLY A 55 -3.67 20.22 0.66
N LEU A 56 -3.61 18.96 1.07
CA LEU A 56 -3.73 18.58 2.48
C LEU A 56 -2.41 18.89 3.23
N PRO A 57 -2.39 19.80 4.22
CA PRO A 57 -1.21 20.05 5.01
C PRO A 57 -0.96 18.88 5.99
N ILE A 58 0.24 18.32 5.92
CA ILE A 58 0.74 17.29 6.83
C ILE A 58 1.77 17.93 7.76
N LYS A 59 1.50 17.88 9.07
CA LYS A 59 2.42 18.43 10.06
C LYS A 59 3.54 17.43 10.32
N THR A 60 4.77 17.80 9.97
CA THR A 60 5.97 17.05 10.40
C THR A 60 6.59 17.70 11.63
N LEU A 61 7.62 17.06 12.20
CA LEU A 61 8.38 17.61 13.34
C LEU A 61 9.09 18.93 12.98
N GLU A 62 9.39 19.12 11.70
CA GLU A 62 10.27 20.19 11.22
C GLU A 62 9.47 21.28 10.50
N GLU A 63 8.56 20.92 9.57
CA GLU A 63 7.70 21.89 8.85
C GLU A 63 6.35 21.28 8.40
N LYS A 64 5.42 22.12 7.93
CA LYS A 64 4.21 21.64 7.24
C LYS A 64 4.55 21.31 5.78
N ILE A 65 4.31 20.07 5.36
CA ILE A 65 4.45 19.64 3.96
C ILE A 65 3.04 19.51 3.36
N ILE A 66 2.85 19.93 2.11
CA ILE A 66 1.54 19.86 1.45
C ILE A 66 1.47 18.62 0.55
N ALA A 67 0.48 17.75 0.80
CA ALA A 67 0.13 16.65 -0.08
C ALA A 67 -0.85 17.12 -1.17
N SER A 68 -0.52 16.88 -2.43
CA SER A 68 -1.36 17.24 -3.57
C SER A 68 -2.38 16.14 -3.90
N ASP A 69 -3.41 16.48 -4.68
CA ASP A 69 -4.33 15.47 -5.24
C ASP A 69 -3.57 14.35 -5.95
N GLY A 70 -3.94 13.11 -5.67
CA GLY A 70 -3.32 11.90 -6.21
C GLY A 70 -2.09 11.41 -5.44
N ASP A 71 -1.43 12.24 -4.61
CA ASP A 71 -0.25 11.83 -3.85
C ASP A 71 -0.57 10.67 -2.90
N TYR A 72 0.40 9.79 -2.70
CA TYR A 72 0.36 8.79 -1.64
C TYR A 72 0.85 9.40 -0.33
N ILE A 73 0.05 9.28 0.72
CA ILE A 73 0.45 9.57 2.09
C ILE A 73 1.01 8.28 2.68
N ILE A 74 2.30 8.27 3.00
CA ILE A 74 2.99 7.11 3.56
C ILE A 74 3.24 7.33 5.04
N ARG A 75 3.05 6.27 5.84
CA ARG A 75 3.43 6.26 7.25
C ARG A 75 4.88 5.77 7.42
N GLY A 76 5.68 6.58 8.08
CA GLY A 76 7.05 6.29 8.46
C GLY A 76 7.17 5.45 9.72
N VAL A 77 8.42 5.12 10.07
CA VAL A 77 8.74 4.14 11.12
C VAL A 77 8.42 4.64 12.51
N ASN A 78 8.44 5.97 12.74
CA ASN A 78 8.06 6.58 14.01
C ASN A 78 6.62 7.10 13.98
N GLY A 79 5.83 6.72 12.97
CA GLY A 79 4.44 7.16 12.79
C GLY A 79 4.29 8.51 12.11
N GLU A 80 5.37 9.14 11.66
CA GLU A 80 5.33 10.35 10.84
C GLU A 80 4.66 10.08 9.49
N PHE A 81 4.06 11.12 8.88
CA PHE A 81 3.46 11.01 7.56
C PHE A 81 4.20 11.88 6.56
N TYR A 82 4.34 11.37 5.34
CA TYR A 82 4.96 12.10 4.23
C TYR A 82 4.21 11.86 2.92
N PRO A 83 4.07 12.89 2.07
CA PRO A 83 3.54 12.71 0.73
C PRO A 83 4.60 12.07 -0.18
N CYS A 84 4.13 11.28 -1.14
CA CYS A 84 4.92 10.63 -2.16
C CYS A 84 4.20 10.76 -3.50
N LYS A 85 4.91 11.19 -4.54
CA LYS A 85 4.32 11.36 -5.87
C LYS A 85 3.95 10.00 -6.45
N PRO A 86 2.81 9.89 -7.17
CA PRO A 86 2.32 8.60 -7.67
C PRO A 86 3.33 7.84 -8.52
N ASP A 87 4.00 8.55 -9.42
CA ASP A 87 4.98 7.97 -10.33
C ASP A 87 6.24 7.46 -9.61
N ILE A 88 6.60 8.07 -8.48
CA ILE A 88 7.68 7.59 -7.60
C ILE A 88 7.18 6.41 -6.76
N PHE A 89 5.95 6.48 -6.24
CA PHE A 89 5.36 5.42 -5.44
C PHE A 89 5.30 4.11 -6.23
N GLU A 90 4.72 4.14 -7.43
CA GLU A 90 4.54 2.97 -8.30
C GLU A 90 5.86 2.35 -8.78
N LYS A 91 6.93 3.15 -8.89
CA LYS A 91 8.28 2.65 -9.22
C LYS A 91 9.01 2.04 -8.03
N THR A 92 8.59 2.38 -6.81
CA THR A 92 9.33 2.05 -5.58
C THR A 92 8.64 0.96 -4.76
N TYR A 93 7.31 0.91 -4.82
CA TYR A 93 6.48 0.06 -3.98
C TYR A 93 5.59 -0.85 -4.81
N MET A 94 5.28 -1.99 -4.22
CA MET A 94 4.39 -3.01 -4.74
C MET A 94 3.41 -3.39 -3.62
N PRO A 95 2.18 -3.81 -3.96
CA PRO A 95 1.25 -4.33 -2.97
C PRO A 95 1.90 -5.44 -2.15
N GLU A 96 1.59 -5.49 -0.85
CA GLU A 96 1.96 -6.63 -0.04
C GLU A 96 1.25 -7.87 -0.59
N ILE A 97 2.02 -8.88 -0.98
CA ILE A 97 1.48 -10.12 -1.53
C ILE A 97 1.19 -11.08 -0.37
N ASP A 98 -0.09 -11.45 -0.22
CA ASP A 98 -0.48 -12.60 0.59
C ASP A 98 -0.14 -13.89 -0.16
N VAL A 99 0.90 -14.57 0.32
CA VAL A 99 1.37 -15.83 -0.25
C VAL A 99 0.28 -16.91 -0.21
N LYS A 100 -0.62 -16.89 0.78
CA LYS A 100 -1.74 -17.83 0.85
C LYS A 100 -2.74 -17.57 -0.26
N GLU A 101 -3.12 -16.31 -0.48
CA GLU A 101 -4.00 -15.94 -1.60
C GLU A 101 -3.37 -16.35 -2.93
N TYR A 102 -2.07 -16.13 -3.07
CA TYR A 102 -1.30 -16.52 -4.24
C TYR A 102 -1.40 -18.02 -4.54
N ILE A 103 -1.21 -18.85 -3.52
CA ILE A 103 -1.26 -20.30 -3.64
C ILE A 103 -2.68 -20.78 -3.87
N VAL A 104 -3.70 -20.15 -3.27
CA VAL A 104 -5.11 -20.44 -3.57
C VAL A 104 -5.43 -20.16 -5.04
N ARG A 105 -4.93 -19.06 -5.62
CA ARG A 105 -5.11 -18.74 -7.04
C ARG A 105 -4.45 -19.79 -7.93
N LEU A 106 -3.21 -20.19 -7.63
CA LEU A 106 -2.51 -21.28 -8.32
C LEU A 106 -3.30 -22.59 -8.25
N ARG A 107 -3.84 -22.96 -7.09
CA ARG A 107 -4.64 -24.18 -6.91
C ARG A 107 -5.93 -24.13 -7.72
N LYS A 108 -6.66 -23.02 -7.67
CA LYS A 108 -7.88 -22.83 -8.48
C LYS A 108 -7.58 -22.97 -9.96
N LEU A 109 -6.49 -22.37 -10.44
CA LEU A 109 -6.05 -22.51 -11.82
C LEU A 109 -5.76 -23.98 -12.17
N ALA A 110 -5.02 -24.69 -11.32
CA ALA A 110 -4.72 -26.11 -11.54
C ALA A 110 -5.96 -27.03 -11.54
N THR A 111 -7.03 -26.66 -10.82
CA THR A 111 -8.28 -27.45 -10.74
C THR A 111 -9.40 -26.95 -11.65
N SER A 112 -9.19 -25.86 -12.39
CA SER A 112 -10.22 -25.19 -13.20
C SER A 112 -10.56 -25.89 -14.52
N GLY A 113 -9.90 -27.00 -14.85
CA GLY A 113 -10.15 -27.75 -16.09
C GLY A 113 -9.58 -27.08 -17.36
N HIS A 114 -8.79 -26.02 -17.20
CA HIS A 114 -8.00 -25.42 -18.27
C HIS A 114 -6.99 -26.42 -18.84
N ASP A 115 -6.58 -26.20 -20.09
CA ASP A 115 -5.54 -27.00 -20.73
C ASP A 115 -4.24 -26.93 -19.91
N LYS A 116 -3.58 -28.07 -19.74
CA LYS A 116 -2.41 -28.20 -18.87
C LYS A 116 -1.29 -27.23 -19.28
N GLU A 117 -1.12 -26.99 -20.58
CA GLU A 117 -0.05 -26.15 -21.10
C GLU A 117 -0.30 -24.67 -20.78
N GLU A 118 -1.56 -24.24 -20.82
CA GLU A 118 -1.98 -22.90 -20.38
C GLU A 118 -1.81 -22.71 -18.86
N VAL A 119 -2.20 -23.71 -18.07
CA VAL A 119 -2.00 -23.73 -16.61
C VAL A 119 -0.52 -23.63 -16.26
N TYR A 120 0.37 -24.38 -16.92
CA TYR A 120 1.81 -24.35 -16.65
C TYR A 120 2.45 -23.02 -17.03
N LYS A 121 2.04 -22.40 -18.14
CA LYS A 121 2.55 -21.09 -18.55
C LYS A 121 2.20 -20.01 -17.53
N ILE A 122 0.93 -19.94 -17.13
CA ILE A 122 0.46 -18.96 -16.15
C ILE A 122 1.09 -19.24 -14.78
N ALA A 123 1.18 -20.49 -14.34
CA ALA A 123 1.84 -20.85 -13.09
C ALA A 123 3.33 -20.50 -13.09
N GLY A 124 4.02 -20.62 -14.23
CA GLY A 124 5.42 -20.24 -14.40
C GLY A 124 5.65 -18.72 -14.33
N GLU A 125 4.79 -17.93 -14.97
CA GLU A 125 4.80 -16.46 -14.87
C GLU A 125 4.61 -16.01 -13.41
N ILE A 126 3.62 -16.62 -12.75
CA ILE A 126 3.32 -16.43 -11.33
C ILE A 126 4.56 -16.80 -10.46
N LEU A 127 5.15 -17.98 -10.62
CA LEU A 127 6.34 -18.35 -9.83
C LEU A 127 7.53 -17.41 -10.06
N CYS A 128 7.74 -16.93 -11.28
CA CYS A 128 8.79 -15.97 -11.59
C CYS A 128 8.58 -14.63 -10.88
N ASP A 129 7.35 -14.13 -10.84
CA ASP A 129 7.05 -12.87 -10.16
C ASP A 129 7.20 -12.99 -8.65
N ALA A 130 6.77 -14.11 -8.06
CA ALA A 130 6.98 -14.38 -6.64
C ALA A 130 8.48 -14.48 -6.29
N LEU A 131 9.29 -15.15 -7.13
CA LEU A 131 10.74 -15.22 -6.96
C LEU A 131 11.41 -13.83 -7.00
N LYS A 132 11.01 -12.97 -7.95
CA LYS A 132 11.52 -11.58 -8.04
C LYS A 132 11.16 -10.76 -6.80
N LEU A 133 9.98 -11.02 -6.25
CA LEU A 133 9.41 -10.22 -5.16
C LEU A 133 9.98 -10.58 -3.79
N PHE A 134 10.07 -11.88 -3.51
CA PHE A 134 10.39 -12.38 -2.18
C PHE A 134 11.85 -12.81 -2.01
N GLY A 135 12.55 -13.08 -3.11
CA GLY A 135 13.84 -13.75 -3.07
C GLY A 135 13.70 -15.23 -2.65
N GLN A 136 14.72 -16.02 -2.96
CA GLN A 136 14.66 -17.48 -2.88
C GLN A 136 14.44 -18.01 -1.45
N GLU A 137 15.09 -17.43 -0.43
CA GLU A 137 15.00 -17.91 0.95
C GLU A 137 13.62 -17.71 1.58
N LYS A 138 13.01 -16.53 1.39
CA LYS A 138 11.67 -16.25 1.93
C LYS A 138 10.63 -17.12 1.24
N LEU A 139 10.76 -17.31 -0.09
CA LEU A 139 9.88 -18.20 -0.84
C LEU A 139 9.90 -19.64 -0.29
N ILE A 140 11.10 -20.19 -0.06
CA ILE A 140 11.27 -21.55 0.46
C ILE A 140 10.62 -21.71 1.84
N LYS A 141 10.77 -20.72 2.73
CA LYS A 141 10.17 -20.76 4.07
C LYS A 141 8.64 -20.81 4.00
N GLU A 142 8.05 -19.99 3.13
CA GLU A 142 6.59 -19.94 2.95
C GLU A 142 6.05 -21.24 2.33
N PHE A 143 6.72 -21.79 1.30
CA PHE A 143 6.31 -23.07 0.70
C PHE A 143 6.38 -24.24 1.69
N LYS A 144 7.44 -24.33 2.50
CA LYS A 144 7.56 -25.37 3.54
C LYS A 144 6.44 -25.28 4.59
N SER A 145 6.09 -24.06 5.02
CA SER A 145 4.99 -23.87 5.99
C SER A 145 3.61 -24.32 5.49
N ILE A 146 3.49 -24.55 4.17
CA ILE A 146 2.27 -24.98 3.50
C ILE A 146 2.28 -26.49 3.22
N GLU A 147 3.44 -27.12 3.08
CA GLU A 147 3.55 -28.59 3.08
C GLU A 147 3.05 -29.16 4.41
N ASP A 148 3.33 -28.47 5.52
CA ASP A 148 2.82 -28.83 6.87
C ASP A 148 1.28 -28.76 7.02
N TRP A 149 0.55 -28.23 6.02
CA TRP A 149 -0.93 -28.23 6.03
C TRP A 149 -1.55 -29.51 5.45
N TYR A 150 -0.72 -30.40 4.91
CA TYR A 150 -1.12 -31.63 4.26
C TYR A 150 -0.79 -32.89 5.07
N GLU A 151 -0.19 -32.74 6.25
CA GLU A 151 -0.06 -33.77 7.30
C GLU A 151 -1.17 -33.63 8.35
#